data_AF-A0A0G0HVB3-F1
#
_entry.id   AF-A0A0G0HVB3-F1
#
_cell.length_a   1.000
_cell.length_b   1.000
_cell.length_c   1.000
_cell.angle_alpha   90.00
_cell.angle_beta   90.00
_cell.angle_gamma   90.00
#
_symmetry.space_group_name_H-M   'P 1'
#
loop_
_entity.id
_entity.type
_entity.pdbx_description
1 polymer ?
#
loop_
_entity_poly.entity_id
_entity_poly.type
_entity_poly.pdbx_seq_one_letter_code
_entity_poly.pdbx_strand_id
1 'polypeptide(L)'
;KVDSEMRRKAKVINFGIIYGMGVSALRKNLGGTREEAQKFYDNYFNQFSGVRDYLEEVKKFALKNSFTETLFGRRRYFPNINSRIPFLKNMAERTATNAPVQGTAADIIKLAIRYADEDLKEAGLLSQVHLVLQIHDELVYEIEESFLLKADKIIKNAMKSVLERSYLHYKTEIPLEVHSGSGDNFGEVK
;
A
#
# COMPACT_ATOMS: atom_id res chain seq x y z
N LYS A 1 11.39 -16.48 -21.23
CA LYS A 1 11.30 -16.86 -19.79
C LYS A 1 11.68 -15.64 -18.97
N VAL A 2 10.95 -15.34 -17.90
CA VAL A 2 11.26 -14.23 -16.98
C VAL A 2 12.00 -14.82 -15.78
N ASP A 3 13.17 -14.27 -15.43
CA ASP A 3 13.94 -14.69 -14.25
C ASP A 3 13.63 -13.82 -13.00
N SER A 4 14.18 -14.22 -11.85
CA SER A 4 13.96 -13.52 -10.57
C SER A 4 14.50 -12.09 -10.56
N GLU A 5 15.61 -11.83 -11.24
CA GLU A 5 16.22 -10.51 -11.37
C GLU A 5 15.37 -9.58 -12.24
N MET A 6 14.84 -10.08 -13.35
CA MET A 6 13.88 -9.38 -14.19
C MET A 6 12.62 -9.02 -13.39
N ARG A 7 12.10 -9.95 -12.58
CA ARG A 7 10.93 -9.70 -11.70
C ARG A 7 11.24 -8.63 -10.65
N ARG A 8 12.42 -8.69 -10.02
CA ARG A 8 12.87 -7.70 -9.03
C ARG A 8 13.00 -6.31 -9.65
N LYS A 9 13.63 -6.18 -10.82
CA LYS A 9 13.75 -4.91 -11.55
C LYS A 9 12.38 -4.36 -11.95
N ALA A 10 11.50 -5.19 -12.51
CA ALA A 10 10.14 -4.80 -12.86
C ALA A 10 9.36 -4.29 -11.64
N LYS A 11 9.49 -4.96 -10.48
CA LYS A 11 8.89 -4.52 -9.21
C LYS A 11 9.37 -3.13 -8.81
N VAL A 12 10.68 -2.89 -8.80
CA VAL A 12 11.28 -1.60 -8.44
C VAL A 12 10.80 -0.49 -9.38
N ILE A 13 10.72 -0.78 -10.67
CA ILE A 13 10.28 0.18 -11.69
C ILE A 13 8.79 0.49 -11.53
N ASN A 14 7.94 -0.53 -11.38
CA ASN A 14 6.49 -0.36 -11.26
C ASN A 14 6.13 0.45 -10.01
N PHE A 15 6.65 0.04 -8.85
CA PHE A 15 6.43 0.81 -7.61
C PHE A 15 7.09 2.19 -7.68
N GLY A 16 8.29 2.27 -8.26
CA GLY A 16 8.97 3.54 -8.48
C GLY A 16 8.11 4.54 -9.22
N ILE A 17 7.62 4.16 -10.41
CA ILE A 17 6.84 5.05 -11.29
C ILE A 17 5.54 5.46 -10.59
N ILE A 18 4.81 4.53 -9.97
CA ILE A 18 3.57 4.84 -9.22
C ILE A 18 3.85 5.82 -8.08
N TYR A 19 5.02 5.74 -7.44
CA TYR A 19 5.41 6.63 -6.35
C TYR A 19 6.20 7.88 -6.77
N GLY A 20 6.12 8.28 -8.05
CA GLY A 20 6.67 9.55 -8.54
C GLY A 20 8.16 9.49 -8.92
N MET A 21 8.68 8.32 -9.26
CA MET A 21 10.00 8.16 -9.87
C MET A 21 10.02 8.79 -11.26
N GLY A 22 10.81 9.85 -11.43
CA GLY A 22 11.03 10.47 -12.74
C GLY A 22 11.99 9.67 -13.63
N VAL A 23 12.06 10.06 -14.90
CA VAL A 23 12.85 9.43 -15.96
C VAL A 23 14.33 9.26 -15.61
N SER A 24 14.92 10.23 -14.88
CA SER A 24 16.32 10.15 -14.44
C SER A 24 16.57 8.99 -13.48
N ALA A 25 15.65 8.76 -12.54
CA ALA A 25 15.72 7.66 -11.58
C ALA A 25 15.35 6.33 -12.24
N LEU A 26 14.41 6.34 -13.18
CA LEU A 26 14.07 5.19 -14.01
C LEU A 26 15.30 4.72 -14.82
N ARG A 27 16.00 5.63 -15.50
CA ARG A 27 17.24 5.35 -16.23
C ARG A 27 18.30 4.71 -15.34
N LYS A 28 18.45 5.18 -14.10
CA LYS A 28 19.42 4.60 -13.14
C LYS A 28 19.09 3.13 -12.81
N ASN A 29 17.80 2.77 -12.77
CA ASN A 29 17.35 1.41 -12.46
C ASN A 29 17.33 0.49 -13.69
N LEU A 30 16.95 1.00 -14.86
CA LEU A 30 16.92 0.26 -16.12
C LEU A 30 18.31 0.08 -16.75
N GLY A 31 19.20 1.06 -16.58
CA GLY A 31 20.35 1.25 -17.46
C GLY A 31 19.96 1.93 -18.78
N GLY A 32 20.90 2.03 -19.71
CA GLY A 32 20.65 2.56 -21.06
C GLY A 32 20.66 4.08 -21.19
N THR A 33 20.12 4.57 -22.31
CA THR A 33 20.09 6.00 -22.62
C THR A 33 18.92 6.72 -21.96
N ARG A 34 18.95 8.06 -21.99
CA ARG A 34 17.83 8.87 -21.50
C ARG A 34 16.61 8.74 -22.41
N GLU A 35 16.78 8.63 -23.73
CA GLU A 35 15.65 8.45 -24.65
C GLU A 35 14.92 7.14 -24.39
N GLU A 36 15.66 6.04 -24.14
CA GLU A 36 15.06 4.74 -23.84
C GLU A 36 14.22 4.78 -22.55
N ALA A 37 14.77 5.39 -21.49
CA ALA A 37 14.04 5.58 -20.24
C ALA A 37 12.80 6.47 -20.40
N GLN A 38 12.90 7.54 -21.20
CA GLN A 38 11.76 8.42 -21.50
C GLN A 38 10.68 7.66 -22.25
N LYS A 39 11.05 6.92 -23.31
CA LYS A 39 10.12 6.10 -24.09
C LYS A 39 9.42 5.05 -23.23
N PHE A 40 10.14 4.41 -22.30
CA PHE A 40 9.56 3.46 -21.36
C PHE A 40 8.56 4.15 -20.42
N TYR A 41 8.93 5.30 -19.86
CA TYR A 41 8.07 6.09 -18.97
C TYR A 41 6.77 6.52 -19.67
N ASP A 42 6.87 7.02 -20.90
CA ASP A 42 5.71 7.47 -21.67
C ASP A 42 4.81 6.29 -22.04
N ASN A 43 5.39 5.18 -22.49
CA ASN A 43 4.65 3.95 -22.80
C ASN A 43 3.91 3.40 -21.57
N TYR A 44 4.53 3.44 -20.39
CA TYR A 44 3.91 3.01 -19.15
C TYR A 44 2.62 3.80 -18.87
N PHE A 45 2.69 5.13 -18.90
CA PHE A 45 1.50 5.95 -18.64
C PHE A 45 0.50 6.00 -19.79
N ASN A 46 0.92 5.68 -21.02
CA ASN A 46 -0.01 5.44 -22.13
C ASN A 46 -0.80 4.15 -21.92
N GLN A 47 -0.15 3.09 -21.42
CA GLN A 47 -0.81 1.83 -21.11
C GLN A 47 -1.68 1.92 -19.85
N PHE A 48 -1.22 2.65 -18.82
CA PHE A 48 -1.90 2.83 -17.55
C PHE A 48 -2.38 4.28 -17.37
N SER A 49 -3.17 4.77 -18.33
CA SER A 49 -3.67 6.15 -18.35
C SER A 49 -4.44 6.51 -17.08
N GLY A 50 -5.25 5.59 -16.54
CA GLY A 50 -5.98 5.82 -15.28
C GLY A 50 -5.07 6.13 -14.09
N VAL A 51 -3.86 5.54 -14.03
CA VAL A 51 -2.87 5.86 -12.99
C VAL A 51 -2.34 7.28 -13.16
N ARG A 52 -1.99 7.67 -14.40
CA ARG A 52 -1.55 9.03 -14.71
C ARG A 52 -2.62 10.05 -14.30
N ASP A 53 -3.84 9.81 -14.74
CA ASP A 53 -4.96 10.73 -14.56
C ASP A 53 -5.26 10.90 -13.06
N TYR A 54 -5.28 9.80 -12.29
CA TYR A 54 -5.38 9.85 -10.84
C TYR A 54 -4.27 10.66 -10.17
N LEU A 55 -3.00 10.42 -10.52
CA LEU A 55 -1.87 11.16 -9.93
C LEU A 55 -1.94 12.66 -10.22
N GLU A 56 -2.34 13.04 -11.44
CA GLU A 56 -2.53 14.44 -11.83
C GLU A 56 -3.70 15.09 -11.09
N GLU A 57 -4.80 14.37 -10.88
CA GLU A 57 -5.94 14.84 -10.08
C GLU A 57 -5.55 15.08 -8.63
N VAL A 58 -4.87 14.13 -7.99
CA VAL A 58 -4.38 14.27 -6.61
C VAL A 58 -3.44 15.47 -6.49
N LYS A 59 -2.53 15.64 -7.47
CA LYS A 59 -1.61 16.79 -7.51
C LYS A 59 -2.37 18.12 -7.60
N LYS A 60 -3.33 18.24 -8.53
CA LYS A 60 -4.16 19.44 -8.69
C LYS A 60 -4.97 19.73 -7.43
N PHE A 61 -5.54 18.70 -6.81
CA PHE A 61 -6.26 18.82 -5.55
C PHE A 61 -5.35 19.35 -4.44
N ALA A 62 -4.15 18.77 -4.29
CA ALA A 62 -3.19 19.18 -3.27
C ALA A 62 -2.69 20.62 -3.46
N LEU A 63 -2.43 21.05 -4.70
CA LEU A 63 -2.03 22.42 -5.01
C LEU A 63 -3.11 23.45 -4.64
N LYS A 64 -4.37 23.11 -4.90
CA LYS A 64 -5.53 23.97 -4.59
C LYS A 64 -5.85 24.02 -3.10
N ASN A 65 -5.86 22.86 -2.44
CA ASN A 65 -6.39 22.73 -1.07
C ASN A 65 -5.29 22.67 0.00
N SER A 66 -4.02 22.50 -0.38
CA SER A 66 -2.88 22.31 0.54
C SER A 66 -2.98 21.08 1.44
N PHE A 67 -3.83 20.11 1.10
CA PHE A 67 -3.91 18.80 1.75
C PHE A 67 -4.34 17.72 0.75
N THR A 68 -4.20 16.46 1.14
CA THR A 68 -4.84 15.31 0.49
C THR A 68 -5.59 14.47 1.52
N GLU A 69 -6.51 13.63 1.06
CA GLU A 69 -7.31 12.72 1.88
C GLU A 69 -7.08 11.26 1.49
N THR A 70 -7.19 10.35 2.45
CA THR A 70 -7.33 8.90 2.19
C THR A 70 -8.77 8.57 1.81
N LEU A 71 -9.01 7.33 1.34
CA LEU A 71 -10.38 6.83 1.09
C LEU A 71 -11.30 7.02 2.31
N PHE A 72 -10.75 6.91 3.51
CA PHE A 72 -11.46 7.04 4.78
C PHE A 72 -11.44 8.46 5.35
N GLY A 73 -11.14 9.47 4.52
CA GLY A 73 -11.24 10.89 4.89
C GLY A 73 -10.10 11.42 5.78
N ARG A 74 -9.05 10.64 6.05
CA ARG A 74 -7.92 11.10 6.85
C ARG A 74 -7.07 12.09 6.04
N ARG A 75 -6.87 13.29 6.58
CA ARG A 75 -6.12 14.39 5.92
C ARG A 75 -4.64 14.38 6.23
N ARG A 76 -3.84 14.77 5.24
CA ARG A 76 -2.44 15.19 5.41
C ARG A 76 -2.23 16.55 4.75
N TYR A 77 -1.68 17.51 5.49
CA TYR A 77 -1.43 18.87 5.01
C TYR A 77 -0.02 19.02 4.45
N PHE A 78 0.12 19.85 3.41
CA PHE A 78 1.36 20.11 2.67
C PHE A 78 1.64 21.62 2.58
N PRO A 79 2.13 22.26 3.66
CA PRO A 79 2.35 23.71 3.68
C PRO A 79 3.33 24.19 2.59
N ASN A 80 4.25 23.32 2.17
CA ASN A 80 5.26 23.63 1.16
C ASN A 80 4.82 23.36 -0.29
N ILE A 81 3.57 22.96 -0.53
CA ILE A 81 3.09 22.61 -1.89
C ILE A 81 3.14 23.81 -2.86
N ASN A 82 3.00 25.03 -2.33
CA ASN A 82 3.10 26.29 -3.06
C ASN A 82 4.41 27.06 -2.78
N SER A 83 5.43 26.36 -2.25
CA SER A 83 6.73 26.98 -1.94
C SER A 83 7.39 27.57 -3.19
N ARG A 84 7.98 28.75 -3.04
CA ARG A 84 8.84 29.37 -4.08
C ARG A 84 10.19 28.66 -4.21
N ILE A 85 10.57 27.85 -3.22
CA ILE A 85 11.81 27.06 -3.24
C ILE A 85 11.55 25.77 -4.02
N PRO A 86 12.17 25.55 -5.20
CA PRO A 86 11.82 24.43 -6.08
C PRO A 86 11.99 23.06 -5.42
N PHE A 87 13.02 22.89 -4.59
CA PHE A 87 13.25 21.64 -3.86
C PHE A 87 12.10 21.29 -2.90
N LEU A 88 11.63 22.26 -2.10
CA LEU A 88 10.54 22.07 -1.15
C LEU A 88 9.21 21.79 -1.86
N LYS A 89 8.94 22.52 -2.95
CA LYS A 89 7.77 22.30 -3.79
C LYS A 89 7.77 20.88 -4.38
N ASN A 90 8.87 20.48 -5.02
CA ASN A 90 8.98 19.16 -5.64
C ASN A 90 8.85 18.02 -4.61
N MET A 91 9.39 18.20 -3.41
CA MET A 91 9.23 17.24 -2.31
C MET A 91 7.78 17.16 -1.82
N ALA A 92 7.12 18.31 -1.64
CA ALA A 92 5.72 18.37 -1.24
C ALA A 92 4.81 17.73 -2.30
N GLU A 93 5.02 18.02 -3.58
CA GLU A 93 4.24 17.42 -4.69
C GLU A 93 4.36 15.89 -4.68
N ARG A 94 5.58 15.34 -4.61
CA ARG A 94 5.78 13.88 -4.54
C ARG A 94 5.14 13.26 -3.30
N THR A 95 5.21 13.94 -2.17
CA THR A 95 4.63 13.43 -0.92
C THR A 95 3.10 13.47 -1.00
N ALA A 96 2.53 14.51 -1.60
CA ALA A 96 1.10 14.66 -1.77
C ALA A 96 0.50 13.61 -2.71
N THR A 97 1.16 13.31 -3.83
CA THR A 97 0.67 12.27 -4.76
C THR A 97 0.67 10.87 -4.12
N ASN A 98 1.64 10.58 -3.25
CA ASN A 98 1.79 9.25 -2.64
C ASN A 98 0.95 9.08 -1.36
N ALA A 99 0.63 10.16 -0.66
CA ALA A 99 0.00 10.11 0.66
C ALA A 99 -1.39 9.45 0.67
N PRO A 100 -2.30 9.68 -0.31
CA PRO A 100 -3.60 9.02 -0.35
C PRO A 100 -3.52 7.50 -0.43
N VAL A 101 -2.69 6.98 -1.33
CA VAL A 101 -2.56 5.53 -1.57
C VAL A 101 -1.96 4.84 -0.35
N GLN A 102 -0.82 5.34 0.13
CA GLN A 102 -0.16 4.78 1.32
C GLN A 102 -1.02 4.95 2.58
N GLY A 103 -1.68 6.09 2.71
CA GLY A 103 -2.57 6.37 3.81
C GLY A 103 -3.77 5.43 3.81
N THR A 104 -4.39 5.21 2.66
CA THR A 104 -5.52 4.27 2.52
C THR A 104 -5.09 2.85 2.86
N ALA A 105 -3.92 2.39 2.40
CA ALA A 105 -3.38 1.09 2.80
C ALA A 105 -3.17 0.98 4.32
N ALA A 106 -2.65 2.05 4.95
CA ALA A 106 -2.50 2.12 6.40
C ALA A 106 -3.86 2.12 7.14
N ASP A 107 -4.90 2.75 6.57
CA ASP A 107 -6.24 2.71 7.15
C ASP A 107 -6.84 1.30 7.06
N ILE A 108 -6.69 0.63 5.91
CA ILE A 108 -7.16 -0.75 5.69
C ILE A 108 -6.53 -1.69 6.72
N ILE A 109 -5.21 -1.67 6.90
CA ILE A 109 -4.55 -2.59 7.84
C ILE A 109 -4.94 -2.30 9.30
N LYS A 110 -5.18 -1.04 9.67
CA LYS A 110 -5.66 -0.68 11.02
C LYS A 110 -7.09 -1.16 11.27
N LEU A 111 -7.97 -1.05 10.27
CA LEU A 111 -9.30 -1.64 10.35
C LEU A 111 -9.23 -3.17 10.41
N ALA A 112 -8.33 -3.80 9.65
CA ALA A 112 -8.11 -5.23 9.68
C ALA A 112 -7.73 -5.74 11.08
N ILE A 113 -6.79 -5.05 11.74
CA ILE A 113 -6.39 -5.35 13.12
C ILE A 113 -7.61 -5.27 14.05
N ARG A 114 -8.38 -4.18 13.97
CA ARG A 114 -9.57 -3.99 14.80
C ARG A 114 -10.59 -5.11 14.59
N TYR A 115 -10.89 -5.46 13.33
CA TYR A 115 -11.87 -6.49 13.00
C TYR A 115 -11.39 -7.89 13.41
N ALA A 116 -10.10 -8.19 13.25
CA ALA A 116 -9.55 -9.44 13.73
C ALA A 116 -9.66 -9.55 15.26
N ASP A 117 -9.36 -8.48 16.00
CA ASP A 117 -9.51 -8.43 17.46
C ASP A 117 -10.96 -8.63 17.91
N GLU A 118 -11.91 -7.95 17.27
CA GLU A 118 -13.35 -8.12 17.51
C GLU A 118 -13.81 -9.57 17.28
N ASP A 119 -13.42 -10.16 16.14
CA ASP A 119 -13.84 -11.52 15.77
C ASP A 119 -13.17 -12.59 16.66
N LEU A 120 -11.90 -12.40 17.04
CA LEU A 120 -11.18 -13.28 17.97
C LEU A 120 -11.80 -13.22 19.38
N LYS A 121 -12.24 -12.03 19.80
CA LYS A 121 -12.96 -11.83 21.07
C LYS A 121 -14.29 -12.57 21.09
N GLU A 122 -15.09 -12.45 20.04
CA GLU A 122 -16.35 -13.18 19.91
C GLU A 122 -16.13 -14.70 19.92
N ALA A 123 -15.04 -15.17 19.30
CA ALA A 123 -14.67 -16.57 19.29
C ALA A 123 -14.05 -17.09 20.61
N GLY A 124 -13.83 -16.22 21.61
CA GLY A 124 -13.24 -16.54 22.90
C GLY A 124 -11.74 -16.87 22.85
N LEU A 125 -10.99 -16.29 21.91
CA LEU A 125 -9.60 -16.66 21.63
C LEU A 125 -8.54 -15.62 22.05
N LEU A 126 -8.93 -14.51 22.67
CA LEU A 126 -7.98 -13.44 23.03
C LEU A 126 -6.88 -13.86 24.01
N SER A 127 -7.08 -14.94 24.75
CA SER A 127 -6.07 -15.52 25.65
C SER A 127 -5.07 -16.44 24.95
N GLN A 128 -5.33 -16.84 23.71
CA GLN A 128 -4.53 -17.82 22.95
C GLN A 128 -3.92 -17.23 21.68
N VAL A 129 -4.36 -16.05 21.26
CA VAL A 129 -3.99 -15.41 20.01
C VAL A 129 -3.60 -13.97 20.31
N HIS A 130 -2.32 -13.64 20.10
CA HIS A 130 -1.77 -12.34 20.42
C HIS A 130 -1.13 -11.72 19.18
N LEU A 131 -1.58 -10.52 18.79
CA LEU A 131 -0.89 -9.73 17.76
C LEU A 131 0.42 -9.21 18.35
N VAL A 132 1.54 -9.65 17.79
CA VAL A 132 2.89 -9.29 18.26
C VAL A 132 3.41 -8.08 17.50
N LEU A 133 3.27 -8.08 16.17
CA LEU A 133 3.89 -7.07 15.32
C LEU A 133 3.06 -6.80 14.06
N GLN A 134 3.13 -5.56 13.59
CA GLN A 134 2.68 -5.17 12.26
C GLN A 134 3.91 -4.75 11.43
N ILE A 135 4.16 -5.41 10.31
CA ILE A 135 5.20 -5.02 9.35
C ILE A 135 4.52 -4.61 8.05
N HIS A 136 4.35 -3.30 7.84
CA HIS A 136 3.60 -2.77 6.68
C HIS A 136 2.19 -3.38 6.57
N ASP A 137 1.98 -4.26 5.59
CA ASP A 137 0.75 -4.99 5.27
C ASP A 137 0.67 -6.39 5.93
N GLU A 138 1.69 -6.79 6.69
CA GLU A 138 1.78 -8.06 7.40
C GLU A 138 1.41 -7.92 8.88
N LEU A 139 0.63 -8.88 9.40
CA LEU A 139 0.29 -9.01 10.81
C LEU A 139 0.89 -10.31 11.37
N VAL A 140 1.76 -10.19 12.37
CA VAL A 140 2.44 -11.32 13.00
C VAL A 140 1.77 -11.62 14.32
N TYR A 141 1.26 -12.85 14.45
CA TYR A 141 0.60 -13.34 15.65
C TYR A 141 1.41 -14.44 16.32
N GLU A 142 1.38 -14.47 17.64
CA GLU A 142 1.73 -15.63 18.46
C GLU A 142 0.43 -16.35 18.80
N ILE A 143 0.37 -17.66 18.52
CA ILE A 143 -0.86 -18.45 18.59
C ILE A 143 -0.56 -19.78 19.27
N GLU A 144 -1.36 -20.14 20.27
CA GLU A 144 -1.34 -21.49 20.83
C GLU A 144 -1.70 -22.52 19.74
N GLU A 145 -0.87 -23.54 19.55
CA GLU A 145 -0.91 -24.48 18.42
C GLU A 145 -2.31 -25.09 18.19
N SER A 146 -3.00 -25.46 19.28
CA SER A 146 -4.36 -26.03 19.27
C SER A 146 -5.40 -25.12 18.61
N PHE A 147 -5.14 -23.81 18.53
CA PHE A 147 -6.06 -22.80 18.00
C PHE A 147 -5.63 -22.23 16.65
N LEU A 148 -4.47 -22.63 16.12
CA LEU A 148 -3.87 -22.10 14.89
C LEU A 148 -4.85 -22.06 13.71
N LEU A 149 -5.48 -23.19 13.38
CA LEU A 149 -6.39 -23.27 12.23
C LEU A 149 -7.64 -22.39 12.39
N LYS A 150 -8.15 -22.28 13.62
CA LYS A 150 -9.34 -21.47 13.93
C LYS A 150 -8.99 -19.98 13.84
N ALA A 151 -7.86 -19.59 14.44
CA ALA A 151 -7.36 -18.22 14.42
C ALA A 151 -7.01 -17.76 12.99
N ASP A 152 -6.31 -18.58 12.20
CA ASP A 152 -5.97 -18.31 10.79
C ASP A 152 -7.21 -17.92 9.98
N LYS A 153 -8.27 -18.75 10.09
CA LYS A 153 -9.52 -18.50 9.37
C LYS A 153 -10.19 -17.18 9.79
N ILE A 154 -10.22 -16.89 11.09
CA ILE A 154 -10.81 -15.67 11.64
C ILE A 154 -10.03 -14.44 11.13
N ILE A 155 -8.72 -14.42 11.33
CA ILE A 155 -7.84 -13.30 10.97
C ILE A 155 -7.91 -13.03 9.46
N LYS A 156 -7.85 -14.08 8.63
CA LYS A 156 -7.96 -13.93 7.17
C LYS A 156 -9.30 -13.37 6.75
N ASN A 157 -10.39 -13.85 7.33
CA ASN A 157 -11.72 -13.34 7.00
C ASN A 157 -11.84 -11.87 7.39
N ALA A 158 -11.35 -11.47 8.55
CA ALA A 158 -11.31 -10.07 8.98
C ALA A 158 -10.52 -9.19 8.00
N MET A 159 -9.32 -9.62 7.60
CA MET A 159 -8.47 -8.90 6.64
C MET A 159 -9.08 -8.80 5.23
N LYS A 160 -9.72 -9.87 4.74
CA LYS A 160 -10.35 -9.90 3.40
C LYS A 160 -11.59 -9.00 3.31
N SER A 161 -12.35 -8.91 4.41
CA SER A 161 -13.64 -8.22 4.46
C SER A 161 -13.56 -6.75 4.90
N VAL A 162 -12.36 -6.20 5.12
CA VAL A 162 -12.17 -4.84 5.65
C VAL A 162 -12.97 -3.78 4.90
N LEU A 163 -12.92 -3.77 3.57
CA LEU A 163 -13.56 -2.73 2.76
C LEU A 163 -15.09 -2.79 2.89
N GLU A 164 -15.66 -3.99 2.84
CA GLU A 164 -17.10 -4.23 2.96
C GLU A 164 -17.62 -3.97 4.39
N ARG A 165 -16.85 -4.36 5.41
CA ARG A 165 -17.18 -4.14 6.83
C ARG A 165 -16.95 -2.70 7.29
N SER A 166 -16.12 -1.95 6.56
CA SER A 166 -15.85 -0.55 6.89
C SER A 166 -17.14 0.27 6.90
N TYR A 167 -17.11 1.41 7.59
CA TYR A 167 -18.24 2.34 7.65
C TYR A 167 -18.62 2.92 6.26
N LEU A 168 -17.75 2.75 5.26
CA LEU A 168 -18.03 3.13 3.87
C LEU A 168 -18.75 2.03 3.09
N HIS A 169 -18.78 0.79 3.60
CA HIS A 169 -19.30 -0.39 2.90
C HIS A 169 -18.79 -0.49 1.46
N TYR A 170 -17.49 -0.26 1.29
CA TYR A 170 -16.88 -0.06 -0.01
C TYR A 170 -16.80 -1.38 -0.78
N LYS A 171 -17.51 -1.44 -1.92
CA LYS A 171 -17.50 -2.60 -2.82
C LYS A 171 -16.47 -2.40 -3.91
N THR A 172 -15.57 -3.35 -4.06
CA THR A 172 -14.51 -3.36 -5.07
C THR A 172 -14.60 -4.64 -5.89
N GLU A 173 -14.37 -4.54 -7.20
CA GLU A 173 -14.23 -5.70 -8.08
C GLU A 173 -12.87 -6.40 -7.87
N ILE A 174 -11.91 -5.70 -7.26
CA ILE A 174 -10.59 -6.22 -6.93
C ILE A 174 -10.61 -6.75 -5.49
N PRO A 175 -10.49 -8.07 -5.27
CA PRO A 175 -10.53 -8.63 -3.92
C PRO A 175 -9.24 -8.31 -3.15
N LEU A 176 -9.36 -8.18 -1.83
CA LEU A 176 -8.19 -8.20 -0.93
C LEU A 176 -7.80 -9.65 -0.71
N GLU A 177 -6.71 -10.09 -1.32
CA GLU A 177 -6.15 -11.42 -1.06
C GLU A 177 -5.26 -11.40 0.18
N VAL A 178 -5.33 -12.48 0.96
CA VAL A 178 -4.57 -12.63 2.21
C VAL A 178 -3.91 -14.00 2.20
N HIS A 179 -2.59 -14.00 2.21
CA HIS A 179 -1.75 -15.17 2.41
C HIS A 179 -1.37 -15.28 3.88
N SER A 180 -1.24 -16.51 4.34
CA SER A 180 -0.80 -16.80 5.70
C SER A 180 0.15 -18.00 5.68
N GLY A 181 1.11 -17.95 6.60
CA GLY A 181 2.03 -19.02 6.90
C GLY A 181 2.20 -19.11 8.42
N SER A 182 2.73 -20.24 8.90
CA SER A 182 2.97 -20.49 10.31
C SER A 182 4.29 -21.26 10.47
N GLY A 183 5.00 -21.03 11.56
CA GLY A 183 6.22 -21.74 11.93
C GLY A 183 6.61 -21.45 13.37
N ASP A 184 7.56 -22.20 13.91
CA ASP A 184 7.98 -22.08 15.31
C ASP A 184 8.78 -20.79 15.55
N ASN A 185 9.32 -20.20 14.48
CA ASN A 185 9.95 -18.90 14.48
C ASN A 185 9.68 -18.14 13.18
N PHE A 186 9.91 -16.82 13.23
CA PHE A 186 9.60 -15.94 12.12
C PHE A 186 10.37 -16.24 10.82
N GLY A 187 11.55 -16.86 10.91
CA GLY A 187 12.35 -17.23 9.74
C GLY A 187 11.81 -18.44 8.96
N GLU A 188 10.91 -19.23 9.56
CA GLU A 188 10.33 -20.44 8.95
C GLU A 188 8.99 -20.16 8.24
N VAL A 189 8.41 -18.98 8.46
CA VAL A 189 7.14 -18.57 7.86
C VAL A 189 7.36 -18.32 6.36
N LYS A 190 6.65 -19.08 5.52
CA LYS A 190 6.69 -18.97 4.06
C LYS A 190 5.60 -18.06 3.51
#